data_AF-A0A382SSZ7-F1
#
_entry.id   AF-A0A382SSZ7-F1
#
_cell.length_a   1.000
_cell.length_b   1.000
_cell.length_c   1.000
_cell.angle_alpha   90.00
_cell.angle_beta   90.00
_cell.angle_gamma   90.00
#
_symmetry.space_group_name_H-M   'P 1'
#
loop_
_entity.id
_entity.type
_entity.pdbx_description
1 polymer ?
#
loop_
_entity_poly.entity_id
_entity_poly.type
_entity_poly.pdbx_seq_one_letter_code
_entity_poly.pdbx_strand_id
1 'polypeptide(L)'
;MKTERPTLNTSKINELRDFLQIRQGKKCKDYFSRYPLGEEWVYSGKLFSEKIIYSDSGPAEMIRASHRANAFNLPNTRDDKRKELELQWWKEFFKREFKIDIETLHQDYQESEEIPEEEQIIYHGKRFSYNFFLKLAYLQDIAQNTGLSQQECLTIMELGGGDGTLARLMKTYYPASRYIMVDLPESLFFSHLNLHLNFPNCGFKNVSTIEEFYDSVNDKQIDFIFVNFL
;
A
#
# COMPACT_ATOMS: atom_id res chain seq x y z
N MET A 1 8.84 -25.97 2.41
CA MET A 1 7.46 -26.26 2.86
C MET A 1 6.56 -25.22 2.21
N LYS A 2 5.65 -25.61 1.31
CA LYS A 2 4.66 -24.66 0.75
C LYS A 2 3.66 -24.37 1.88
N THR A 3 3.82 -23.24 2.55
CA THR A 3 2.79 -22.71 3.45
C THR A 3 1.52 -22.48 2.62
N GLU A 4 0.40 -23.07 3.04
CA GLU A 4 -0.90 -22.77 2.44
C GLU A 4 -1.09 -21.25 2.41
N ARG A 5 -1.43 -20.71 1.23
CA ARG A 5 -1.61 -19.27 1.09
C ARG A 5 -2.76 -18.83 2.00
N PRO A 6 -2.64 -17.71 2.71
CA PRO A 6 -3.80 -17.12 3.34
C PRO A 6 -4.82 -16.73 2.27
N THR A 7 -5.94 -17.44 2.23
CA THR A 7 -7.08 -17.04 1.42
C THR A 7 -7.93 -16.10 2.27
N LEU A 8 -8.04 -14.85 1.83
CA LEU A 8 -9.12 -13.98 2.28
C LEU A 8 -10.44 -14.67 1.90
N ASN A 9 -11.15 -15.20 2.89
CA ASN A 9 -12.46 -15.81 2.68
C ASN A 9 -13.42 -14.75 2.12
N THR A 10 -14.30 -15.15 1.20
CA THR A 10 -15.40 -14.36 0.64
C THR A 10 -16.16 -13.53 1.68
N SER A 11 -16.35 -14.07 2.90
CA SER A 11 -16.97 -13.32 4.01
C SER A 11 -16.24 -12.00 4.32
N LYS A 12 -14.91 -12.03 4.37
CA LYS A 12 -14.07 -10.86 4.68
C LYS A 12 -14.08 -9.83 3.56
N ILE A 13 -14.12 -10.29 2.30
CA ILE A 13 -14.27 -9.41 1.13
C ILE A 13 -15.64 -8.73 1.16
N ASN A 14 -16.69 -9.47 1.52
CA ASN A 14 -18.04 -8.91 1.67
C ASN A 14 -18.10 -7.90 2.82
N GLU A 15 -17.46 -8.15 3.97
CA GLU A 15 -17.31 -7.15 5.04
C GLU A 15 -16.66 -5.85 4.54
N LEU A 16 -15.64 -5.94 3.68
CA LEU A 16 -14.99 -4.76 3.09
C LEU A 16 -15.89 -4.02 2.10
N ARG A 17 -16.68 -4.76 1.32
CA ARG A 17 -17.70 -4.17 0.43
C ARG A 17 -18.80 -3.48 1.22
N ASP A 18 -19.27 -4.10 2.30
CA ASP A 18 -20.26 -3.53 3.20
C ASP A 18 -19.72 -2.26 3.88
N PHE A 19 -18.45 -2.30 4.34
CA PHE A 19 -17.75 -1.12 4.85
C PHE A 19 -17.75 0.02 3.83
N LEU A 20 -17.42 -0.25 2.56
CA LEU A 20 -17.46 0.72 1.48
C LEU A 20 -18.88 1.30 1.29
N GLN A 21 -19.90 0.43 1.16
CA GLN A 21 -21.29 0.85 0.94
C GLN A 21 -21.83 1.75 2.06
N ILE A 22 -21.60 1.36 3.32
CA ILE A 22 -22.04 2.13 4.50
C ILE A 22 -21.40 3.52 4.47
N ARG A 23 -20.12 3.62 4.11
CA ARG A 23 -19.38 4.89 4.10
C ARG A 23 -19.78 5.81 2.94
N GLN A 24 -20.12 5.24 1.78
CA GLN A 24 -20.72 5.99 0.67
C GLN A 24 -22.14 6.51 1.01
N GLY A 25 -22.82 5.92 2.00
CA GLY A 25 -24.25 6.12 2.25
C GLY A 25 -24.69 7.52 2.72
N LYS A 26 -23.90 8.23 3.56
CA LYS A 26 -24.26 9.58 4.06
C LYS A 26 -23.08 10.51 4.33
N LYS A 27 -22.03 10.06 5.03
CA LYS A 27 -20.93 10.94 5.49
C LYS A 27 -19.97 11.39 4.37
N CYS A 28 -19.59 10.50 3.46
CA CYS A 28 -18.71 10.88 2.34
C CYS A 28 -19.41 11.77 1.29
N LYS A 29 -20.73 11.62 1.08
CA LYS A 29 -21.48 12.45 0.13
C LYS A 29 -21.43 13.92 0.50
N ASP A 30 -21.62 14.24 1.79
CA ASP A 30 -21.55 15.61 2.28
C ASP A 30 -20.14 16.19 2.16
N TYR A 31 -19.10 15.39 2.44
CA TYR A 31 -17.70 15.84 2.32
C TYR A 31 -17.33 16.18 0.88
N PHE A 32 -17.58 15.29 -0.09
CA PHE A 32 -17.26 15.55 -1.51
C PHE A 32 -18.16 16.60 -2.15
N SER A 33 -19.35 16.86 -1.61
CA SER A 33 -20.15 18.02 -2.04
C SER A 33 -19.52 19.35 -1.63
N ARG A 34 -18.79 19.39 -0.49
CA ARG A 34 -18.11 20.58 0.03
C ARG A 34 -16.70 20.75 -0.52
N TYR A 35 -16.00 19.64 -0.74
CA TYR A 35 -14.65 19.56 -1.29
C TYR A 35 -14.66 18.58 -2.46
N PRO A 36 -15.13 19.01 -3.64
CA PRO A 36 -15.23 18.14 -4.80
C PRO A 36 -13.84 17.64 -5.18
N LEU A 37 -13.74 16.32 -5.36
CA LEU A 37 -12.58 15.73 -6.01
C LEU A 37 -12.55 16.20 -7.47
N GLY A 38 -11.35 16.24 -8.06
CA GLY A 38 -11.21 16.61 -9.47
C GLY A 38 -12.11 15.75 -10.36
N GLU A 39 -12.66 16.35 -11.43
CA GLU A 39 -13.61 15.68 -12.33
C GLU A 39 -13.07 14.34 -12.83
N GLU A 40 -11.77 14.25 -13.12
CA GLU A 40 -11.10 13.01 -13.52
C GLU A 40 -11.22 11.90 -12.47
N TRP A 41 -11.06 12.20 -11.18
CA TRP A 41 -11.19 11.20 -10.12
C TRP A 41 -12.64 10.71 -10.01
N VAL A 42 -13.60 11.63 -10.07
CA VAL A 42 -15.03 11.32 -9.91
C VAL A 42 -15.54 10.46 -11.05
N TYR A 43 -15.17 10.79 -12.29
CA TYR A 43 -15.67 10.08 -13.48
C TYR A 43 -14.85 8.86 -13.86
N SER A 44 -13.53 8.87 -13.63
CA SER A 44 -12.65 7.79 -14.10
C SER A 44 -12.18 6.90 -12.95
N GLY A 45 -11.61 7.49 -11.89
CA GLY A 45 -11.02 6.74 -10.78
C GLY A 45 -12.05 5.96 -9.95
N LYS A 46 -13.15 6.62 -9.59
CA LYS A 46 -14.21 6.02 -8.77
C LYS A 46 -14.95 4.90 -9.49
N LEU A 47 -15.48 5.17 -10.69
CA LEU A 47 -16.25 4.17 -11.45
C LEU A 47 -15.40 2.93 -11.77
N PHE A 48 -14.13 3.15 -12.09
CA PHE A 48 -13.20 2.05 -12.33
C PHE A 48 -12.95 1.21 -11.06
N SER A 49 -12.74 1.87 -9.92
CA SER A 49 -12.54 1.20 -8.63
C SER A 49 -13.77 0.37 -8.23
N GLU A 50 -14.97 0.94 -8.33
CA GLU A 50 -16.22 0.23 -8.03
C GLU A 50 -16.40 -0.99 -8.94
N LYS A 51 -16.09 -0.86 -10.24
CA LYS A 51 -16.16 -1.98 -11.18
C LYS A 51 -15.27 -3.15 -10.76
N ILE A 52 -14.06 -2.89 -10.25
CA ILE A 52 -13.19 -3.95 -9.73
C ILE A 52 -13.75 -4.51 -8.42
N ILE A 53 -14.10 -3.64 -7.47
CA ILE A 53 -14.52 -4.02 -6.12
C ILE A 53 -15.74 -4.94 -6.14
N TYR A 54 -16.70 -4.65 -7.02
CA TYR A 54 -17.94 -5.43 -7.19
C TYR A 54 -17.85 -6.51 -8.28
N SER A 55 -16.66 -6.78 -8.82
CA SER A 55 -16.46 -7.92 -9.73
C SER A 55 -16.46 -9.26 -8.98
N ASP A 56 -16.62 -10.35 -9.73
CA ASP A 56 -16.48 -11.73 -9.22
C ASP A 56 -15.01 -12.20 -9.13
N SER A 57 -14.05 -11.29 -9.32
CA SER A 57 -12.62 -11.60 -9.26
C SER A 57 -12.15 -11.95 -7.84
N GLY A 58 -11.11 -12.78 -7.75
CA GLY A 58 -10.44 -13.04 -6.46
C GLY A 58 -9.59 -11.84 -5.99
N PRO A 59 -9.23 -11.76 -4.69
CA PRO A 59 -8.45 -10.66 -4.11
C PRO A 59 -7.18 -10.28 -4.89
N ALA A 60 -6.40 -11.29 -5.28
CA ALA A 60 -5.17 -11.06 -6.02
C ALA A 60 -5.43 -10.41 -7.39
N GLU A 61 -6.49 -10.84 -8.09
CA GLU A 61 -6.84 -10.24 -9.38
C GLU A 61 -7.42 -8.83 -9.22
N MET A 62 -8.15 -8.55 -8.13
CA MET A 62 -8.60 -7.19 -7.82
C MET A 62 -7.42 -6.23 -7.64
N ILE A 63 -6.35 -6.66 -6.96
CA ILE A 63 -5.12 -5.86 -6.84
C ILE A 63 -4.47 -5.68 -8.21
N ARG A 64 -4.27 -6.76 -8.98
CA ARG A 64 -3.70 -6.66 -10.34
C ARG A 64 -4.49 -5.72 -11.24
N ALA A 65 -5.82 -5.78 -11.20
CA ALA A 65 -6.69 -4.92 -11.98
C ALA A 65 -6.55 -3.44 -11.57
N SER A 66 -6.43 -3.16 -10.26
CA SER A 66 -6.18 -1.82 -9.74
C SER A 66 -4.85 -1.25 -10.22
N HIS A 67 -3.78 -2.06 -10.16
CA HIS A 67 -2.45 -1.69 -10.68
C HIS A 67 -2.50 -1.41 -12.18
N ARG A 68 -3.15 -2.27 -12.96
CA ARG A 68 -3.19 -2.13 -14.42
C ARG A 68 -3.79 -0.82 -14.89
N ALA A 69 -4.66 -0.22 -14.07
CA ALA A 69 -5.28 1.07 -14.34
C ALA A 69 -4.64 2.25 -13.62
N ASN A 70 -3.53 2.04 -12.90
CA ASN A 70 -2.82 3.07 -12.15
C ASN A 70 -3.72 3.82 -11.17
N ALA A 71 -4.66 3.13 -10.51
CA ALA A 71 -5.70 3.78 -9.73
C ALA A 71 -5.17 4.49 -8.46
N PHE A 72 -4.10 3.96 -7.84
CA PHE A 72 -3.60 4.43 -6.54
C PHE A 72 -2.07 4.46 -6.42
N ASN A 73 -1.33 4.36 -7.53
CA ASN A 73 0.12 4.18 -7.55
C ASN A 73 0.79 5.00 -8.63
N LEU A 74 2.09 5.28 -8.44
CA LEU A 74 2.95 5.72 -9.55
C LEU A 74 3.03 4.59 -10.57
N PRO A 75 2.82 4.89 -11.87
CA PRO A 75 2.79 3.87 -12.90
C PRO A 75 4.16 3.22 -13.03
N ASN A 76 4.23 1.91 -12.78
CA ASN A 76 5.41 1.12 -13.10
C ASN A 76 5.53 1.01 -14.62
N THR A 77 6.75 1.14 -15.14
CA THR A 77 6.99 0.90 -16.56
C THR A 77 6.80 -0.58 -16.91
N ARG A 78 6.16 -0.84 -18.05
CA ARG A 78 6.07 -2.18 -18.66
C ARG A 78 7.10 -2.41 -19.77
N ASP A 79 7.88 -1.38 -20.09
CA ASP A 79 8.95 -1.45 -21.08
C ASP A 79 10.22 -2.02 -20.44
N ASP A 80 10.70 -3.16 -20.96
CA ASP A 80 11.84 -3.89 -20.39
C ASP A 80 13.14 -3.08 -20.40
N LYS A 81 13.35 -2.21 -21.40
CA LYS A 81 14.54 -1.35 -21.44
C LYS A 81 14.50 -0.32 -20.33
N ARG A 82 13.34 0.31 -20.09
CA ARG A 82 13.15 1.23 -18.95
C ARG A 82 13.30 0.50 -17.62
N LYS A 83 12.77 -0.71 -17.47
CA LYS A 83 12.97 -1.54 -16.27
C LYS A 83 14.45 -1.79 -15.98
N GLU A 84 15.22 -2.14 -17.01
CA GLU A 84 16.66 -2.34 -16.86
C GLU A 84 17.37 -1.06 -16.43
N LEU A 85 17.05 0.07 -17.05
CA LEU A 85 17.59 1.39 -16.67
C LEU A 85 17.22 1.78 -15.23
N GLU A 86 15.96 1.56 -14.84
CA GLU A 86 15.47 1.81 -13.47
C GLU A 86 16.22 0.93 -12.47
N LEU A 87 16.39 -0.36 -12.75
CA LEU A 87 17.14 -1.27 -11.89
C LEU A 87 18.58 -0.78 -11.70
N GLN A 88 19.29 -0.43 -12.78
CA GLN A 88 20.67 0.06 -12.66
C GLN A 88 20.75 1.36 -11.86
N TRP A 89 19.84 2.30 -12.12
CA TRP A 89 19.81 3.56 -11.39
C TRP A 89 19.56 3.34 -9.89
N TRP A 90 18.58 2.52 -9.54
CA TRP A 90 18.25 2.22 -8.14
C TRP A 90 19.36 1.45 -7.44
N LYS A 91 20.02 0.49 -8.10
CA LYS A 91 21.21 -0.21 -7.55
C LYS A 91 22.28 0.80 -7.13
N GLU A 92 22.64 1.71 -8.02
CA GLU A 92 23.66 2.71 -7.74
C GLU A 92 23.20 3.71 -6.68
N PHE A 93 21.93 4.11 -6.70
CA PHE A 93 21.34 4.98 -5.68
C PHE A 93 21.39 4.36 -4.28
N PHE A 94 20.88 3.14 -4.10
CA PHE A 94 20.89 2.45 -2.80
C PHE A 94 22.30 2.20 -2.28
N LYS A 95 23.23 1.86 -3.16
CA LYS A 95 24.64 1.68 -2.79
C LYS A 95 25.30 2.99 -2.38
N ARG A 96 25.01 4.08 -3.09
CA ARG A 96 25.60 5.40 -2.83
C ARG A 96 25.04 6.03 -1.56
N GLU A 97 23.72 6.15 -1.46
CA GLU A 97 23.04 6.86 -0.37
C GLU A 97 22.96 6.02 0.89
N PHE A 98 22.54 4.76 0.78
CA PHE A 98 22.23 3.93 1.94
C PHE A 98 23.28 2.86 2.27
N LYS A 99 24.31 2.71 1.44
CA LYS A 99 25.33 1.65 1.54
C LYS A 99 24.72 0.24 1.50
N ILE A 100 23.59 0.10 0.79
CA ILE A 100 22.85 -1.16 0.64
C ILE A 100 23.10 -1.72 -0.76
N ASP A 101 23.42 -3.00 -0.80
CA ASP A 101 23.38 -3.78 -2.04
C ASP A 101 22.03 -4.53 -2.11
N ILE A 102 21.18 -4.15 -3.07
CA ILE A 102 19.84 -4.74 -3.22
C ILE A 102 19.88 -6.25 -3.50
N GLU A 103 21.00 -6.76 -4.03
CA GLU A 103 21.22 -8.20 -4.25
C GLU A 103 21.22 -8.97 -2.93
N THR A 104 21.74 -8.32 -1.88
CA THR A 104 21.96 -8.91 -0.56
C THR A 104 20.80 -8.71 0.41
N LEU A 105 19.76 -7.96 0.01
CA LEU A 105 18.55 -7.80 0.82
C LEU A 105 17.97 -9.16 1.21
N HIS A 106 17.35 -9.23 2.39
CA HIS A 106 16.60 -10.43 2.80
C HIS A 106 15.42 -10.65 1.83
N GLN A 107 15.00 -11.91 1.66
CA GLN A 107 13.93 -12.27 0.71
C GLN A 107 12.60 -11.59 1.00
N ASP A 108 12.35 -11.13 2.22
CA ASP A 108 11.11 -10.43 2.58
C ASP A 108 11.06 -8.99 2.04
N TYR A 109 12.22 -8.41 1.65
CA TYR A 109 12.31 -7.10 1.00
C TYR A 109 12.23 -7.26 -0.52
N GLN A 110 11.02 -7.57 -0.96
CA GLN A 110 10.68 -7.64 -2.37
C GLN A 110 9.24 -7.20 -2.58
N GLU A 111 8.87 -6.97 -3.83
CA GLU A 111 7.52 -6.62 -4.21
C GLU A 111 6.51 -7.75 -3.92
N SER A 112 5.27 -7.35 -3.65
CA SER A 112 4.10 -8.22 -3.49
C SER A 112 3.89 -9.10 -4.74
N GLU A 113 3.52 -10.37 -4.57
CA GLU A 113 3.25 -11.30 -5.70
C GLU A 113 1.98 -10.91 -6.48
N GLU A 114 1.18 -10.06 -5.87
CA GLU A 114 -0.08 -9.51 -6.33
C GLU A 114 0.13 -8.37 -7.32
N ILE A 115 1.33 -7.80 -7.41
CA ILE A 115 1.67 -6.84 -8.46
C ILE A 115 1.71 -7.59 -9.81
N PRO A 116 1.22 -7.00 -10.91
CA PRO A 116 1.31 -7.65 -12.23
C PRO A 116 2.76 -7.95 -12.63
N GLU A 117 3.03 -9.14 -13.17
CA GLU A 117 4.39 -9.56 -13.57
C GLU A 117 4.98 -8.61 -14.61
N GLU A 118 4.13 -8.08 -15.49
CA GLU A 118 4.49 -7.08 -16.49
C GLU A 118 4.97 -5.75 -15.89
N GLU A 119 4.76 -5.50 -14.60
CA GLU A 119 5.23 -4.31 -13.86
C GLU A 119 6.42 -4.61 -12.95
N GLN A 120 6.81 -5.88 -12.83
CA GLN A 120 7.90 -6.31 -11.96
C GLN A 120 9.24 -6.35 -12.71
N ILE A 121 10.30 -6.14 -11.93
CA ILE A 121 11.70 -6.32 -12.29
C ILE A 121 12.20 -7.51 -11.46
N ILE A 122 12.58 -8.60 -12.13
CA ILE A 122 13.11 -9.78 -11.45
C ILE A 122 14.64 -9.70 -11.40
N TYR A 123 15.19 -9.69 -10.20
CA TYR A 123 16.64 -9.59 -10.00
C TYR A 123 17.10 -10.41 -8.80
N HIS A 124 18.05 -11.34 -9.00
CA HIS A 124 18.52 -12.29 -7.98
C HIS A 124 17.37 -13.04 -7.26
N GLY A 125 16.36 -13.46 -8.02
CA GLY A 125 15.20 -14.20 -7.49
C GLY A 125 14.22 -13.34 -6.67
N LYS A 126 14.43 -12.01 -6.61
CA LYS A 126 13.54 -11.06 -5.94
C LYS A 126 12.75 -10.25 -6.96
N ARG A 127 11.55 -9.82 -6.57
CA ARG A 127 10.68 -8.94 -7.35
C ARG A 127 10.89 -7.50 -6.90
N PHE A 128 11.02 -6.59 -7.85
CA PHE A 128 11.09 -5.15 -7.59
C PHE A 128 10.13 -4.42 -8.52
N SER A 129 9.83 -3.17 -8.19
CA SER A 129 9.06 -2.25 -9.01
C SER A 129 9.58 -0.84 -8.74
N TYR A 130 9.25 0.13 -9.60
CA TYR A 130 9.59 1.52 -9.33
C TYR A 130 8.98 2.00 -8.01
N ASN A 131 7.70 1.68 -7.78
CA ASN A 131 6.99 2.03 -6.54
C ASN A 131 7.68 1.39 -5.32
N PHE A 132 8.05 0.11 -5.40
CA PHE A 132 8.79 -0.58 -4.35
C PHE A 132 10.10 0.14 -4.02
N PHE A 133 10.91 0.47 -5.02
CA PHE A 133 12.19 1.12 -4.79
C PHE A 133 12.03 2.49 -4.14
N LEU A 134 11.05 3.28 -4.59
CA LEU A 134 10.75 4.57 -3.99
C LEU A 134 10.38 4.44 -2.51
N LYS A 135 9.46 3.52 -2.17
CA LYS A 135 9.04 3.31 -0.79
C LYS A 135 10.12 2.65 0.07
N LEU A 136 10.97 1.81 -0.51
CA LEU A 136 12.14 1.26 0.17
C LEU A 136 13.13 2.39 0.50
N ALA A 137 13.34 3.35 -0.39
CA ALA A 137 14.19 4.50 -0.11
C ALA A 137 13.65 5.33 1.07
N TYR A 138 12.34 5.54 1.16
CA TYR A 138 11.72 6.20 2.31
C TYR A 138 11.98 5.43 3.61
N LEU A 139 11.76 4.12 3.60
CA LEU A 139 12.04 3.27 4.76
C LEU A 139 13.50 3.37 5.20
N GLN A 140 14.46 3.32 4.26
CA GLN A 140 15.88 3.40 4.59
C GLN A 140 16.26 4.76 5.17
N ASP A 141 15.73 5.84 4.60
CA ASP A 141 15.95 7.19 5.12
C ASP A 141 15.42 7.32 6.56
N ILE A 142 14.20 6.83 6.83
CA ILE A 142 13.62 6.82 8.18
C ILE A 142 14.50 6.00 9.14
N ALA A 143 14.88 4.78 8.76
CA ALA A 143 15.67 3.90 9.62
C ALA A 143 17.03 4.50 9.97
N GLN A 144 17.71 5.12 9.00
CA GLN A 144 19.03 5.72 9.21
C GLN A 144 18.99 6.99 10.07
N ASN A 145 17.93 7.80 9.93
CA ASN A 145 17.84 9.09 10.61
C ASN A 145 17.17 9.03 11.99
N THR A 146 16.49 7.95 12.35
CA THR A 146 15.76 7.84 13.62
C THR A 146 16.50 7.02 14.67
N GLY A 147 17.40 6.11 14.26
CA GLY A 147 18.10 5.20 15.17
C GLY A 147 17.18 4.18 15.86
N LEU A 148 15.96 4.01 15.37
CA LEU A 148 14.99 3.07 15.91
C LEU A 148 15.42 1.63 15.59
N SER A 149 15.23 0.75 16.57
CA SER A 149 15.46 -0.68 16.38
C SER A 149 14.28 -1.33 15.65
N GLN A 150 14.51 -2.45 14.95
CA GLN A 150 13.42 -3.21 14.32
C GLN A 150 12.43 -3.80 15.34
N GLN A 151 12.81 -3.84 16.63
CA GLN A 151 11.99 -4.34 17.73
C GLN A 151 11.04 -3.27 18.29
N GLU A 152 11.13 -2.02 17.83
CA GLU A 152 10.27 -0.93 18.31
C GLU A 152 8.80 -1.19 17.98
N CYS A 153 7.94 -0.93 18.96
CA CYS A 153 6.49 -1.04 18.83
C CYS A 153 5.89 0.30 18.40
N LEU A 154 6.13 0.67 17.14
CA LEU A 154 5.73 1.96 16.59
C LEU A 154 4.23 2.01 16.29
N THR A 155 3.58 3.14 16.55
CA THR A 155 2.27 3.47 15.99
C THR A 155 2.46 4.42 14.82
N ILE A 156 2.17 3.94 13.61
CA ILE A 156 2.38 4.65 12.36
C ILE A 156 1.02 4.99 11.75
N MET A 157 0.85 6.26 11.37
CA MET A 157 -0.29 6.75 10.63
C MET A 157 0.14 7.18 9.24
N GLU A 158 -0.57 6.75 8.21
CA GLU A 158 -0.30 7.14 6.82
C GLU A 158 -1.54 7.80 6.20
N LEU A 159 -1.38 9.07 5.82
CA LEU A 159 -2.37 9.85 5.07
C LEU A 159 -2.08 9.68 3.57
N GLY A 160 -3.03 9.17 2.80
CA GLY A 160 -2.82 8.87 1.38
C GLY A 160 -2.04 7.58 1.14
N GLY A 161 -2.33 6.54 1.92
CA GLY A 161 -1.58 5.28 1.85
C GLY A 161 -1.72 4.49 0.55
N GLY A 162 -2.66 4.84 -0.33
CA GLY A 162 -2.78 4.27 -1.67
C GLY A 162 -3.02 2.76 -1.64
N ASP A 163 -2.14 1.99 -2.27
CA ASP A 163 -2.20 0.51 -2.28
C ASP A 163 -1.56 -0.16 -1.05
N GLY A 164 -1.04 0.62 -0.10
CA GLY A 164 -0.39 0.11 1.10
C GLY A 164 1.04 -0.42 0.91
N THR A 165 1.72 -0.12 -0.20
CA THR A 165 3.11 -0.58 -0.43
C THR A 165 4.08 -0.08 0.65
N LEU A 166 3.98 1.18 1.09
CA LEU A 166 4.80 1.70 2.18
C LEU A 166 4.46 1.02 3.50
N ALA A 167 3.17 0.90 3.83
CA ALA A 167 2.71 0.16 4.99
C ALA A 167 3.23 -1.28 5.03
N ARG A 168 3.28 -1.95 3.87
CA ARG A 168 3.81 -3.30 3.73
C ARG A 168 5.30 -3.35 4.08
N LEU A 169 6.10 -2.45 3.52
CA LEU A 169 7.54 -2.33 3.80
C LEU A 169 7.83 -1.98 5.26
N MET A 170 7.10 -1.01 5.83
CA MET A 170 7.22 -0.62 7.23
C MET A 170 6.86 -1.78 8.16
N LYS A 171 5.83 -2.57 7.84
CA LYS A 171 5.44 -3.76 8.61
C LYS A 171 6.47 -4.89 8.50
N THR A 172 7.10 -5.06 7.33
CA THR A 172 8.24 -5.98 7.17
C THR A 172 9.43 -5.57 8.04
N TYR A 173 9.75 -4.27 8.08
CA TYR A 173 10.93 -3.76 8.81
C TYR A 173 10.69 -3.62 10.33
N TYR A 174 9.51 -3.14 10.73
CA TYR A 174 9.06 -3.01 12.11
C TYR A 174 7.88 -3.96 12.36
N PRO A 175 8.12 -5.27 12.54
CA PRO A 175 7.05 -6.27 12.66
C PRO A 175 6.11 -6.02 13.83
N ALA A 176 6.58 -5.37 14.90
CA ALA A 176 5.76 -5.01 16.06
C ALA A 176 4.88 -3.76 15.84
N SER A 177 5.05 -3.03 14.73
CA SER A 177 4.34 -1.78 14.47
C SER A 177 2.82 -1.97 14.36
N ARG A 178 2.07 -0.95 14.77
CA ARG A 178 0.64 -0.77 14.53
C ARG A 178 0.49 0.25 13.41
N TYR A 179 -0.38 -0.04 12.45
CA TYR A 179 -0.57 0.81 11.28
C TYR A 179 -2.00 1.33 11.19
N ILE A 180 -2.13 2.64 10.97
CA ILE A 180 -3.37 3.36 10.77
C ILE A 180 -3.36 3.95 9.36
N MET A 181 -4.22 3.42 8.49
CA MET A 181 -4.39 3.85 7.10
C MET A 181 -5.50 4.89 7.03
N VAL A 182 -5.17 6.08 6.54
CA VAL A 182 -6.14 7.16 6.32
C VAL A 182 -6.20 7.47 4.83
N ASP A 183 -7.31 7.12 4.19
CA ASP A 183 -7.49 7.35 2.75
C ASP A 183 -8.98 7.34 2.36
N LEU A 184 -9.24 7.53 1.07
CA LEU A 184 -10.54 7.33 0.45
C LEU A 184 -11.00 5.88 0.63
N PRO A 185 -12.32 5.64 0.84
CA PRO A 185 -12.85 4.29 1.05
C PRO A 185 -12.42 3.27 -0.02
N GLU A 186 -12.36 3.68 -1.29
CA GLU A 186 -11.94 2.85 -2.42
C GLU A 186 -10.46 2.45 -2.30
N SER A 187 -9.57 3.39 -1.96
CA SER A 187 -8.14 3.11 -1.75
C SER A 187 -7.92 2.22 -0.53
N LEU A 188 -8.66 2.46 0.57
CA LEU A 188 -8.62 1.63 1.77
C LEU A 188 -9.05 0.18 1.51
N PHE A 189 -9.92 -0.05 0.53
CA PHE A 189 -10.27 -1.41 0.10
C PHE A 189 -9.05 -2.13 -0.48
N PHE A 190 -8.35 -1.50 -1.44
CA PHE A 190 -7.21 -2.13 -2.12
C PHE A 190 -5.99 -2.29 -1.21
N SER A 191 -5.67 -1.28 -0.40
CA SER A 191 -4.60 -1.40 0.59
C SER A 191 -4.90 -2.50 1.61
N HIS A 192 -6.14 -2.61 2.08
CA HIS A 192 -6.53 -3.68 3.00
C HIS A 192 -6.35 -5.07 2.38
N LEU A 193 -6.74 -5.25 1.10
CA LEU A 193 -6.52 -6.51 0.39
C LEU A 193 -5.02 -6.83 0.28
N ASN A 194 -4.21 -5.87 -0.19
CA ASN A 194 -2.77 -6.06 -0.37
C ASN A 194 -2.08 -6.43 0.95
N LEU A 195 -2.42 -5.72 2.02
CA LEU A 195 -1.85 -5.93 3.35
C LEU A 195 -2.29 -7.25 3.97
N HIS A 196 -3.53 -7.69 3.81
CA HIS A 196 -3.99 -8.99 4.33
C HIS A 196 -3.42 -10.19 3.56
N LEU A 197 -3.19 -10.06 2.24
CA LEU A 197 -2.54 -11.13 1.46
C LEU A 197 -1.08 -11.31 1.88
N ASN A 198 -0.41 -10.23 2.25
CA ASN A 198 0.98 -10.26 2.74
C ASN A 198 1.08 -10.59 4.25
N PHE A 199 0.10 -10.15 5.05
CA PHE A 199 0.12 -10.28 6.52
C PHE A 199 -1.26 -10.70 7.06
N PRO A 200 -1.67 -11.96 6.86
CA PRO A 200 -3.03 -12.41 7.19
C PRO A 200 -3.38 -12.35 8.68
N ASN A 201 -2.36 -12.33 9.53
CA ASN A 201 -2.53 -12.31 10.99
C ASN A 201 -2.34 -10.90 11.58
N CYS A 202 -2.13 -9.87 10.75
CA CYS A 202 -1.92 -8.50 11.22
C CYS A 202 -3.18 -7.66 11.06
N GLY A 203 -3.48 -6.86 12.09
CA GLY A 203 -4.53 -5.86 12.03
C GLY A 203 -4.00 -4.52 11.48
N PHE A 204 -4.74 -3.96 10.52
CA PHE A 204 -4.52 -2.61 9.99
C PHE A 204 -5.78 -1.79 10.26
N LYS A 205 -5.64 -0.62 10.89
CA LYS A 205 -6.79 0.25 11.20
C LYS A 205 -7.08 1.14 9.99
N ASN A 206 -8.22 0.94 9.35
CA ASN A 206 -8.71 1.83 8.30
C ASN A 206 -9.48 3.01 8.90
N VAL A 207 -9.22 4.22 8.41
CA VAL A 207 -9.83 5.47 8.84
C VAL A 207 -10.26 6.24 7.61
N SER A 208 -11.56 6.42 7.42
CA SER A 208 -12.09 7.05 6.21
C SER A 208 -12.95 8.29 6.49
N THR A 209 -13.00 8.73 7.75
CA THR A 209 -13.80 9.87 8.20
C THR A 209 -13.05 10.71 9.21
N ILE A 210 -13.43 11.99 9.31
CA ILE A 210 -12.83 12.93 10.25
C ILE A 210 -13.08 12.52 11.71
N GLU A 211 -14.24 11.94 12.03
CA GLU A 211 -14.52 11.45 13.39
C GLU A 211 -13.60 10.29 13.76
N GLU A 212 -13.43 9.31 12.86
CA GLU A 212 -12.49 8.20 13.08
C GLU A 212 -11.04 8.67 13.14
N PHE A 213 -10.69 9.71 12.39
CA PHE A 213 -9.38 10.32 12.46
C PHE A 213 -9.15 10.88 13.86
N TYR A 214 -10.09 11.70 14.37
CA TYR A 214 -10.03 12.21 15.74
C TYR A 214 -9.97 11.07 16.76
N ASP A 215 -10.80 10.02 16.66
CA ASP A 215 -10.75 8.84 17.54
C ASP A 215 -9.44 8.02 17.42
N SER A 216 -8.69 8.20 16.33
CA SER A 216 -7.41 7.53 16.09
C SER A 216 -6.23 8.30 16.65
N VAL A 217 -6.33 9.62 16.76
CA VAL A 217 -5.27 10.49 17.32
C VAL A 217 -5.52 10.84 18.78
N ASN A 218 -6.78 10.86 19.24
CA ASN A 218 -7.13 11.29 20.59
C ASN A 218 -6.57 10.30 21.63
N ASP A 219 -5.80 10.83 22.58
CA ASP A 219 -5.12 10.09 23.66
C ASP A 219 -4.13 8.99 23.23
N LYS A 220 -3.73 8.95 21.95
CA LYS A 220 -2.78 7.96 21.42
C LYS A 220 -1.46 8.62 21.02
N GLN A 221 -0.36 8.04 21.47
CA GLN A 221 0.96 8.38 20.96
C GLN A 221 1.10 7.81 19.54
N ILE A 222 1.29 8.70 18.57
CA ILE A 222 1.66 8.36 17.20
C ILE A 222 3.12 8.72 17.03
N ASP A 223 3.93 7.73 16.65
CA ASP A 223 5.38 7.91 16.50
C ASP A 223 5.70 8.50 15.13
N PHE A 224 4.95 8.11 14.09
CA PHE A 224 5.11 8.64 12.73
C PHE A 224 3.76 8.99 12.09
N ILE A 225 3.73 10.15 11.44
CA ILE A 225 2.67 10.54 10.51
C ILE A 225 3.32 10.71 9.14
N PHE A 226 2.98 9.82 8.20
CA PHE A 226 3.36 9.96 6.81
C PHE A 226 2.26 10.70 6.06
N VAL A 227 2.68 11.65 5.24
CA VAL A 227 1.82 12.41 4.35
C VAL A 227 2.25 12.06 2.94
N ASN A 228 1.52 11.15 2.32
CA ASN A 228 1.88 10.51 1.06
C ASN A 228 0.78 10.81 0.03
N PHE A 229 0.77 12.01 -0.52
CA PHE A 229 -0.09 12.33 -1.65
C PHE A 229 0.73 12.16 -2.93
N LEU A 230 0.24 11.30 -3.83
CA LEU A 230 0.75 11.16 -5.19
C LEU A 230 0.47 12.41 -6.03
#